data_AF-Q6T270-F1
#
_entry.id   AF-Q6T270-F1
#
_cell.length_a   1.000
_cell.length_b   1.000
_cell.length_c   1.000
_cell.angle_alpha   90.00
_cell.angle_beta   90.00
_cell.angle_gamma   90.00
#
_symmetry.space_group_name_H-M   'P 1'
#
loop_
_entity.id
_entity.type
_entity.pdbx_description
1 polymer ?
#
loop_
_entity_poly.entity_id
_entity_poly.type
_entity_poly.pdbx_seq_one_letter_code
_entity_poly.pdbx_strand_id
1 'polypeptide(L)'
;IGHYGRVVDHKPKCIDNEPLITDIVSPAVCGNYFVEMGEECDRGPSGICQDRCCNATTCKLTPGSQCNHGECCDQCRIKTAGTVCRRERSECDLLEHCTGQSAECPSDVFKKNGQPCQNKNGYCYNGKCPIMTDQCISLFDPSVTVAPDACFKFNLKATPPFLPKNMKCGKLFCVEPSTGNSIKCKSYSSQDDPDYGMVDFGTKCEDGKVCNRNRQCVDVNKAY
;
A
#
# COMPACT_ATOMS: atom_id res chain seq x y z
N ILE A 1 -25.24 0.40 -0.05
CA ILE A 1 -24.10 -0.51 0.20
C ILE A 1 -23.70 -0.30 1.65
N GLY A 2 -23.83 -1.32 2.51
CA GLY A 2 -23.50 -1.20 3.93
C GLY A 2 -22.01 -0.93 4.15
N HIS A 3 -21.62 -0.46 5.33
CA HIS A 3 -20.21 -0.15 5.67
C HIS A 3 -19.24 -1.28 5.33
N TYR A 4 -19.67 -2.54 5.51
CA TYR A 4 -18.89 -3.72 5.16
C TYR A 4 -18.58 -3.82 3.66
N GLY A 5 -19.56 -3.56 2.78
CA GLY A 5 -19.34 -3.53 1.33
C GLY A 5 -18.31 -2.47 0.95
N ARG A 6 -18.34 -1.30 1.61
CA ARG A 6 -17.37 -0.23 1.35
C ARG A 6 -15.93 -0.63 1.70
N VAL A 7 -15.72 -1.36 2.79
CA VAL A 7 -14.38 -1.85 3.18
C VAL A 7 -13.87 -2.90 2.20
N VAL A 8 -14.73 -3.83 1.77
CA VAL A 8 -14.36 -4.89 0.82
C VAL A 8 -14.08 -4.33 -0.58
N ASP A 9 -14.93 -3.40 -1.05
CA ASP A 9 -14.88 -2.86 -2.40
C ASP A 9 -13.81 -1.78 -2.57
N HIS A 10 -13.60 -0.94 -1.55
CA HIS A 10 -12.65 0.19 -1.64
C HIS A 10 -11.33 -0.01 -0.88
N LYS A 11 -11.23 -1.01 0.00
CA LYS A 11 -10.02 -1.35 0.78
C LYS A 11 -9.23 -0.12 1.27
N PRO A 12 -9.87 0.75 2.08
CA PRO A 12 -9.25 2.00 2.51
C PRO A 12 -8.01 1.72 3.37
N LYS A 13 -6.83 2.12 2.90
CA LYS A 13 -5.57 1.81 3.59
C LYS A 13 -5.38 2.49 4.94
N CYS A 14 -6.13 3.56 5.23
CA CYS A 14 -5.98 4.32 6.46
C CYS A 14 -6.48 3.58 7.71
N ILE A 15 -7.22 2.47 7.55
CA ILE A 15 -7.70 1.64 8.66
C ILE A 15 -6.90 0.34 8.82
N ASP A 16 -5.84 0.15 8.01
CA ASP A 16 -5.01 -1.05 8.07
C ASP A 16 -3.98 -1.00 9.20
N ASN A 17 -3.56 0.20 9.60
CA ASN A 17 -2.54 0.38 10.63
C ASN A 17 -3.17 0.26 12.02
N GLU A 18 -2.57 -0.57 12.87
CA GLU A 18 -2.85 -0.57 14.29
C GLU A 18 -2.34 0.75 14.92
N PRO A 19 -3.16 1.45 15.72
CA PRO A 19 -2.74 2.69 16.36
C PRO A 19 -1.61 2.44 17.36
N LEU A 20 -0.70 3.42 17.51
CA LEU A 20 0.31 3.32 18.56
C LEU A 20 -0.36 3.42 19.93
N ILE A 21 0.20 2.74 20.92
CA ILE A 21 -0.25 2.78 22.32
C ILE A 21 -0.34 4.23 22.84
N THR A 22 0.53 5.11 22.35
CA THR A 22 0.57 6.54 22.71
C THR A 22 -0.50 7.39 22.04
N ASP A 23 -1.13 6.91 20.97
CA ASP A 23 -2.16 7.64 20.22
C ASP A 23 -3.56 7.43 20.81
N ILE A 24 -3.71 6.43 21.68
CA ILE A 24 -4.97 6.10 22.36
C ILE A 24 -5.12 7.00 23.59
N VAL A 25 -6.08 7.93 23.54
CA VAL A 25 -6.32 8.92 24.60
C VAL A 25 -7.35 8.46 25.65
N SER A 26 -8.06 7.36 25.39
CA SER A 26 -8.97 6.76 26.35
C SER A 26 -8.20 6.11 27.50
N PRO A 27 -8.79 6.04 28.70
CA PRO A 27 -8.26 5.20 29.77
C PRO A 27 -8.18 3.73 29.32
N ALA A 28 -7.10 3.04 29.69
CA ALA A 28 -6.89 1.64 29.34
C ALA A 28 -7.99 0.73 29.91
N VAL A 29 -8.45 -0.23 29.12
CA VAL A 29 -9.51 -1.19 29.47
C VAL A 29 -9.09 -2.62 29.12
N CYS A 30 -8.57 -3.31 30.14
CA CYS A 30 -8.18 -4.70 30.00
C CYS A 30 -9.35 -5.61 29.57
N GLY A 31 -9.15 -6.31 28.46
CA GLY A 31 -10.09 -7.23 27.82
C GLY A 31 -10.81 -6.65 26.60
N ASN A 32 -10.39 -5.50 26.07
CA ASN A 32 -10.99 -4.85 24.91
C ASN A 32 -10.32 -5.20 23.56
N TYR A 33 -9.34 -6.11 23.57
CA TYR A 33 -8.54 -6.57 22.42
C TYR A 33 -7.49 -5.57 21.91
N PHE A 34 -7.28 -4.45 22.58
CA PHE A 34 -6.25 -3.46 22.24
C PHE A 34 -5.24 -3.36 23.37
N VAL A 35 -3.95 -3.41 23.04
CA VAL A 35 -2.91 -3.17 24.05
C VAL A 35 -2.84 -1.66 24.28
N GLU A 36 -3.17 -1.24 25.49
CA GLU A 36 -3.17 0.17 25.88
C GLU A 36 -2.05 0.49 26.89
N MET A 37 -1.89 1.77 27.22
CA MET A 37 -0.80 2.21 28.09
C MET A 37 -0.90 1.54 29.48
N GLY A 38 0.13 0.78 29.84
CA GLY A 38 0.22 0.06 31.12
C GLY A 38 -0.08 -1.44 31.02
N GLU A 39 -0.55 -1.92 29.87
CA GLU A 39 -0.78 -3.33 29.57
C GLU A 39 0.42 -3.92 28.82
N GLU A 40 0.64 -5.23 28.97
CA GLU A 40 1.64 -5.95 28.19
C GLU A 40 1.00 -6.83 27.11
N CYS A 41 -0.30 -7.09 27.25
CA CYS A 41 -1.08 -7.92 26.35
C CYS A 41 -2.58 -7.69 26.57
N ASP A 42 -3.38 -7.75 25.52
CA ASP A 42 -4.84 -7.81 25.59
C ASP A 42 -5.35 -8.71 24.46
N ARG A 43 -6.06 -9.78 24.82
CA ARG A 43 -6.61 -10.78 23.90
C ARG A 43 -8.09 -11.02 24.17
N GLY A 44 -8.75 -10.02 24.75
CA GLY A 44 -10.14 -10.10 25.17
C GLY A 44 -10.31 -10.55 26.63
N PRO A 45 -11.57 -10.69 27.08
CA PRO A 45 -11.89 -10.94 28.48
C PRO A 45 -11.51 -12.36 28.92
N SER A 46 -11.32 -12.55 30.23
CA SER A 46 -10.82 -13.79 30.84
C SER A 46 -11.63 -15.06 30.54
N GLY A 47 -12.94 -14.94 30.27
CA GLY A 47 -13.79 -16.07 29.88
C GLY A 47 -13.67 -16.50 28.41
N ILE A 48 -12.99 -15.70 27.58
CA ILE A 48 -12.88 -15.90 26.12
C ILE A 48 -11.42 -16.10 25.71
N CYS A 49 -10.47 -15.44 26.37
CA CYS A 49 -9.06 -15.48 26.00
C CYS A 49 -8.48 -16.91 26.05
N GLN A 50 -7.94 -17.36 24.92
CA GLN A 50 -7.25 -18.65 24.78
C GLN A 50 -5.73 -18.51 24.69
N ASP A 51 -5.22 -17.27 24.79
CA ASP A 51 -3.80 -16.96 24.68
C ASP A 51 -3.06 -17.41 25.96
N ARG A 52 -2.08 -18.29 25.79
CA ARG A 52 -1.29 -18.84 26.91
C ARG A 52 -0.20 -17.88 27.40
N CYS A 53 0.12 -16.88 26.58
CA CYS A 53 1.14 -15.89 26.86
C CYS A 53 0.57 -14.71 27.67
N CYS A 54 -0.76 -14.54 27.69
CA CYS A 54 -1.42 -13.41 28.34
C CYS A 54 -2.35 -13.83 29.49
N ASN A 55 -2.18 -13.22 30.66
CA ASN A 55 -3.16 -13.29 31.73
C ASN A 55 -4.26 -12.25 31.46
N ALA A 56 -5.38 -12.72 30.94
CA ALA A 56 -6.53 -11.90 30.55
C ALA A 56 -7.26 -11.20 31.71
N THR A 57 -6.97 -11.55 32.97
CA THR A 57 -7.51 -10.82 34.12
C THR A 57 -6.68 -9.58 34.45
N THR A 58 -5.38 -9.59 34.12
CA THR A 58 -4.44 -8.53 34.50
C THR A 58 -3.84 -7.80 33.31
N CYS A 59 -4.05 -8.28 32.09
CA CYS A 59 -3.40 -7.79 30.87
C CYS A 59 -1.87 -7.74 30.99
N LYS A 60 -1.32 -8.79 31.59
CA LYS A 60 0.12 -9.01 31.82
C LYS A 60 0.57 -10.32 31.22
N LEU A 61 1.83 -10.38 30.80
CA LEU A 61 2.42 -11.60 30.32
C LEU A 61 2.46 -12.66 31.42
N THR A 62 2.24 -13.91 31.05
CA THR A 62 2.39 -15.04 31.96
C THR A 62 3.88 -15.26 32.28
N PRO A 63 4.22 -15.81 33.47
CA PRO A 63 5.62 -16.04 33.84
C PRO A 63 6.39 -16.86 32.79
N GLY A 64 7.50 -16.32 32.32
CA GLY A 64 8.36 -16.94 31.30
C GLY A 64 8.03 -16.57 29.85
N SER A 65 6.91 -15.88 29.60
CA SER A 65 6.57 -15.30 28.31
C SER A 65 7.40 -14.05 28.04
N GLN A 66 7.89 -13.91 26.80
CA GLN A 66 8.65 -12.74 26.32
C GLN A 66 7.80 -11.83 25.44
N CYS A 67 6.73 -12.37 24.86
CA CYS A 67 5.82 -11.67 23.96
C CYS A 67 4.48 -12.41 23.92
N ASN A 68 3.44 -11.75 23.41
CA ASN A 68 2.14 -12.37 23.10
C ASN A 68 1.60 -11.94 21.72
N HIS A 69 2.19 -10.90 21.11
CA HIS A 69 1.75 -10.26 19.88
C HIS A 69 2.98 -9.95 19.00
N GLY A 70 2.73 -9.60 17.72
CA GLY A 70 3.74 -9.23 16.74
C GLY A 70 4.17 -10.41 15.86
N GLU A 71 4.55 -10.15 14.61
CA GLU A 71 4.91 -11.20 13.64
C GLU A 71 6.22 -11.92 14.00
N CYS A 72 7.01 -11.33 14.90
CA CYS A 72 8.21 -11.89 15.48
C CYS A 72 8.00 -12.57 16.84
N CYS A 73 6.76 -12.81 17.24
CA CYS A 73 6.42 -13.66 18.38
C CYS A 73 5.98 -15.05 17.93
N ASP A 74 6.54 -16.10 18.54
CA ASP A 74 6.08 -17.47 18.36
C ASP A 74 6.16 -18.22 19.69
N GLN A 75 5.07 -18.91 20.06
CA GLN A 75 4.98 -19.67 21.32
C GLN A 75 5.45 -18.87 22.55
N CYS A 76 4.99 -17.62 22.66
CA CYS A 76 5.36 -16.69 23.73
C CYS A 76 6.85 -16.31 23.79
N ARG A 77 7.62 -16.59 22.73
CA ARG A 77 9.06 -16.29 22.61
C ARG A 77 9.33 -15.41 21.41
N ILE A 78 10.31 -14.53 21.57
CA ILE A 78 10.80 -13.73 20.45
C ILE A 78 11.51 -14.68 19.48
N LYS A 79 11.11 -14.65 18.21
CA LYS A 79 11.73 -15.42 17.13
C LYS A 79 13.20 -15.04 17.00
N THR A 80 14.04 -15.98 16.61
CA THR A 80 15.48 -15.77 16.46
C THR A 80 15.79 -14.72 15.39
N ALA A 81 16.92 -14.02 15.57
CA ALA A 81 17.41 -13.03 14.62
C ALA A 81 17.57 -13.64 13.22
N GLY A 82 17.09 -12.94 12.19
CA GLY A 82 17.12 -13.42 10.81
C GLY A 82 15.88 -14.19 10.36
N THR A 83 14.93 -14.47 11.25
CA THR A 83 13.66 -15.11 10.87
C THR A 83 12.82 -14.15 10.02
N VAL A 84 12.41 -14.56 8.82
CA VAL A 84 11.55 -13.74 7.96
C VAL A 84 10.20 -13.49 8.63
N CYS A 85 9.85 -12.22 8.84
CA CYS A 85 8.54 -11.80 9.37
C CYS A 85 7.65 -11.17 8.32
N ARG A 86 8.22 -10.51 7.31
CA ARG A 86 7.49 -10.01 6.15
C ARG A 86 8.23 -10.35 4.87
N ARG A 87 7.49 -10.90 3.90
CA ARG A 87 7.99 -11.16 2.54
C ARG A 87 7.81 -9.93 1.66
N GLU A 88 8.66 -9.83 0.65
CA GLU A 88 8.56 -8.84 -0.41
C GLU A 88 7.24 -9.00 -1.19
N ARG A 89 6.55 -7.89 -1.44
CA ARG A 89 5.28 -7.86 -2.21
C ARG A 89 5.50 -7.52 -3.68
N SER A 90 6.67 -7.00 -4.03
CA SER A 90 7.09 -6.73 -5.39
C SER A 90 8.61 -6.74 -5.50
N GLU A 91 9.15 -6.69 -6.72
CA GLU A 91 10.60 -6.55 -6.92
C GLU A 91 11.17 -5.23 -6.35
N CYS A 92 10.34 -4.23 -6.04
CA CYS A 92 10.73 -2.95 -5.45
C CYS A 92 10.62 -2.95 -3.91
N ASP A 93 10.11 -4.04 -3.36
CA ASP A 93 9.94 -4.25 -1.94
C ASP A 93 11.10 -5.09 -1.40
N LEU A 94 11.53 -4.84 -0.17
CA LEU A 94 12.48 -5.70 0.50
C LEU A 94 11.71 -6.67 1.42
N LEU A 95 12.44 -7.58 2.06
CA LEU A 95 11.88 -8.47 3.07
C LEU A 95 12.49 -8.08 4.41
N GLU A 96 11.75 -8.26 5.49
CA GLU A 96 12.21 -7.94 6.84
C GLU A 96 12.33 -9.20 7.67
N HIS A 97 13.33 -9.14 8.53
CA HIS A 97 13.69 -10.20 9.44
C HIS A 97 13.54 -9.74 10.88
N CYS A 98 13.11 -10.65 11.74
CA CYS A 98 13.12 -10.47 13.17
C CYS A 98 14.54 -10.14 13.65
N THR A 99 14.62 -9.22 14.61
CA THR A 99 15.90 -8.79 15.20
C THR A 99 16.42 -9.78 16.25
N GLY A 100 15.57 -10.69 16.73
CA GLY A 100 15.87 -11.54 17.89
C GLY A 100 15.72 -10.83 19.23
N GLN A 101 15.35 -9.55 19.23
CA GLN A 101 15.24 -8.72 20.43
C GLN A 101 13.87 -8.05 20.58
N SER A 102 13.05 -8.08 19.53
CA SER A 102 11.70 -7.52 19.49
C SER A 102 10.70 -8.56 18.97
N ALA A 103 9.48 -8.51 19.50
CA ALA A 103 8.35 -9.28 19.03
C ALA A 103 7.69 -8.69 17.77
N GLU A 104 7.98 -7.42 17.47
CA GLU A 104 7.50 -6.72 16.29
C GLU A 104 8.43 -6.95 15.09
N CYS A 105 7.84 -7.09 13.90
CA CYS A 105 8.60 -7.03 12.66
C CYS A 105 9.13 -5.60 12.46
N PRO A 106 10.39 -5.43 12.01
CA PRO A 106 10.89 -4.09 11.68
C PRO A 106 10.01 -3.36 10.67
N SER A 107 10.08 -2.03 10.68
CA SER A 107 9.34 -1.20 9.73
C SER A 107 9.64 -1.58 8.29
N ASP A 108 8.60 -1.54 7.47
CA ASP A 108 8.63 -1.86 6.04
C ASP A 108 9.68 -1.01 5.30
N VAL A 109 10.66 -1.65 4.67
CA VAL A 109 11.73 -1.01 3.90
C VAL A 109 11.65 -1.37 2.42
N PHE A 110 11.91 -0.36 1.58
CA PHE A 110 11.78 -0.49 0.13
C PHE A 110 13.10 -0.27 -0.58
N LYS A 111 13.20 -0.79 -1.80
CA LYS A 111 14.24 -0.36 -2.74
C LYS A 111 14.09 1.13 -3.02
N LYS A 112 15.21 1.78 -3.32
CA LYS A 112 15.25 3.22 -3.57
C LYS A 112 14.28 3.60 -4.70
N ASN A 113 13.49 4.65 -4.47
CA ASN A 113 12.64 5.22 -5.49
C ASN A 113 13.47 5.59 -6.74
N GLY A 114 12.96 5.27 -7.91
CA GLY A 114 13.65 5.48 -9.19
C GLY A 114 14.51 4.31 -9.67
N GLN A 115 14.64 3.22 -8.91
CA GLN A 115 15.31 2.01 -9.39
C GLN A 115 14.50 1.36 -10.52
N PRO A 116 15.09 1.00 -11.68
CA PRO A 116 14.35 0.33 -12.75
C PRO A 116 13.72 -0.98 -12.30
N CYS A 117 12.49 -1.24 -12.73
CA CYS A 117 11.72 -2.44 -12.41
C CYS A 117 10.90 -2.92 -13.62
N GLN A 118 10.35 -4.13 -13.53
CA GLN A 118 9.58 -4.84 -14.56
C GLN A 118 10.27 -4.79 -15.93
N ASN A 119 11.51 -5.29 -16.01
CA ASN A 119 12.30 -5.28 -17.25
C ASN A 119 12.49 -3.87 -17.85
N LYS A 120 12.63 -2.84 -17.00
CA LYS A 120 12.77 -1.41 -17.36
C LYS A 120 11.49 -0.75 -17.91
N ASN A 121 10.34 -1.39 -17.73
CA ASN A 121 9.03 -0.80 -18.05
C ASN A 121 8.57 0.20 -16.98
N GLY A 122 9.14 0.16 -15.78
CA GLY A 122 8.81 1.08 -14.69
C GLY A 122 10.01 1.49 -13.85
N TYR A 123 9.72 2.28 -12.82
CA TYR A 123 10.67 2.67 -11.78
C TYR A 123 10.02 2.47 -10.40
N CYS A 124 10.81 2.03 -9.43
CA CYS A 124 10.34 1.77 -8.08
C CYS A 124 9.80 3.05 -7.44
N TYR A 125 8.67 2.93 -6.75
CA TYR A 125 8.07 3.98 -5.97
C TYR A 125 7.37 3.38 -4.75
N ASN A 126 7.89 3.66 -3.55
CA ASN A 126 7.36 3.21 -2.26
C ASN A 126 7.00 1.70 -2.26
N GLY A 127 7.98 0.86 -2.57
CA GLY A 127 7.82 -0.59 -2.53
C GLY A 127 7.09 -1.21 -3.71
N LYS A 128 6.66 -0.41 -4.70
CA LYS A 128 5.92 -0.87 -5.89
C LYS A 128 6.63 -0.48 -7.17
N CYS A 129 6.26 -1.14 -8.27
CA CYS A 129 6.63 -0.75 -9.63
C CYS A 129 5.38 -0.21 -10.36
N PRO A 130 4.98 1.05 -10.15
CA PRO A 130 3.80 1.59 -10.84
C PRO A 130 4.04 1.69 -12.35
N ILE A 131 3.25 0.94 -13.12
CA ILE A 131 3.22 1.04 -14.58
C ILE A 131 1.80 1.25 -15.09
N MET A 132 1.65 1.93 -16.23
CA MET A 132 0.33 2.24 -16.79
C MET A 132 -0.47 0.98 -17.18
N THR A 133 0.21 -0.11 -17.56
CA THR A 133 -0.48 -1.37 -17.94
C THR A 133 -1.20 -1.97 -16.75
N ASP A 134 -0.52 -2.12 -15.61
CA ASP A 134 -1.11 -2.66 -14.38
C ASP A 134 -2.25 -1.76 -13.87
N GLN A 135 -2.11 -0.44 -13.99
CA GLN A 135 -3.19 0.50 -13.65
C GLN A 135 -4.42 0.34 -14.57
N CYS A 136 -4.21 0.17 -15.88
CA CYS A 136 -5.31 -0.10 -16.81
C CYS A 136 -6.05 -1.39 -16.47
N ILE A 137 -5.31 -2.47 -16.20
CA ILE A 137 -5.87 -3.76 -15.80
C ILE A 137 -6.64 -3.64 -14.47
N SER A 138 -6.08 -2.92 -13.50
CA SER A 138 -6.70 -2.71 -12.19
C SER A 138 -7.97 -1.86 -12.24
N LEU A 139 -8.07 -0.90 -13.17
CA LEU A 139 -9.24 -0.03 -13.30
C LEU A 139 -10.38 -0.67 -14.11
N PHE A 140 -10.04 -1.56 -15.04
CA PHE A 140 -11.00 -2.13 -15.97
C PHE A 140 -10.99 -3.66 -15.86
N ASP A 141 -10.22 -4.33 -16.71
CA ASP A 141 -10.16 -5.78 -16.78
C ASP A 141 -8.83 -6.24 -17.42
N PRO A 142 -8.45 -7.53 -17.29
CA PRO A 142 -7.17 -8.03 -17.79
C PRO A 142 -6.94 -7.91 -19.30
N SER A 143 -7.99 -7.65 -20.10
CA SER A 143 -7.86 -7.56 -21.55
C SER A 143 -7.42 -6.18 -22.03
N VAL A 144 -7.56 -5.13 -21.21
CA VAL A 144 -7.23 -3.76 -21.64
C VAL A 144 -5.72 -3.51 -21.71
N THR A 145 -5.32 -2.56 -22.55
CA THR A 145 -3.95 -2.09 -22.70
C THR A 145 -3.87 -0.57 -22.57
N VAL A 146 -2.66 -0.03 -22.44
CA VAL A 146 -2.44 1.43 -22.38
C VAL A 146 -2.83 2.06 -23.72
N ALA A 147 -3.60 3.15 -23.67
CA ALA A 147 -4.01 3.85 -24.87
C ALA A 147 -2.84 4.54 -25.60
N PRO A 148 -2.95 4.76 -26.92
CA PRO A 148 -1.95 5.53 -27.66
C PRO A 148 -1.91 7.00 -27.20
N ASP A 149 -0.80 7.68 -27.48
CA ASP A 149 -0.57 9.09 -27.12
C ASP A 149 -1.67 10.05 -27.58
N ALA A 150 -2.35 9.71 -28.68
CA ALA A 150 -3.50 10.45 -29.17
C ALA A 150 -4.61 10.61 -28.10
N CYS A 151 -4.83 9.60 -27.26
CA CYS A 151 -5.79 9.66 -26.16
C CYS A 151 -5.30 10.59 -25.04
N PHE A 152 -4.01 10.58 -24.72
CA PHE A 152 -3.47 11.45 -23.67
C PHE A 152 -3.53 12.95 -24.02
N LYS A 153 -3.72 13.31 -25.30
CA LYS A 153 -3.98 14.70 -25.72
C LYS A 153 -5.26 15.28 -25.11
N PHE A 154 -6.19 14.46 -24.63
CA PHE A 154 -7.34 14.94 -23.86
C PHE A 154 -6.92 15.65 -22.57
N ASN A 155 -5.79 15.28 -21.96
CA ASN A 155 -5.27 15.96 -20.76
C ASN A 155 -4.81 17.41 -21.05
N LEU A 156 -4.52 17.76 -22.31
CA LEU A 156 -4.21 19.15 -22.70
C LEU A 156 -5.44 20.06 -22.64
N LYS A 157 -6.64 19.48 -22.63
CA LYS A 157 -7.93 20.17 -22.55
C LYS A 157 -8.56 20.06 -21.16
N ALA A 158 -7.84 19.51 -20.18
CA ALA A 158 -8.29 19.45 -18.80
C ALA A 158 -8.39 20.87 -18.20
N THR A 159 -9.01 20.96 -17.03
CA THR A 159 -9.12 22.22 -16.27
C THR A 159 -8.57 21.99 -14.85
N PRO A 160 -7.37 22.49 -14.52
CA PRO A 160 -6.43 23.21 -15.39
C PRO A 160 -5.79 22.31 -16.47
N PRO A 161 -5.38 22.87 -17.62
CA PRO A 161 -4.79 22.10 -18.71
C PRO A 161 -3.37 21.65 -18.40
N PHE A 162 -3.04 20.42 -18.78
CA PHE A 162 -1.68 19.91 -18.66
C PHE A 162 -0.79 20.46 -19.79
N LEU A 163 0.48 20.71 -19.48
CA LEU A 163 1.49 20.97 -20.51
C LEU A 163 1.71 19.71 -21.36
N PRO A 164 2.11 19.84 -22.65
CA PRO A 164 2.41 18.71 -23.52
C PRO A 164 3.34 17.68 -22.90
N LYS A 165 4.43 18.13 -22.26
CA LYS A 165 5.39 17.26 -21.56
C LYS A 165 4.80 16.48 -20.38
N ASN A 166 3.68 16.94 -19.81
CA ASN A 166 3.04 16.36 -18.63
C ASN A 166 1.77 15.59 -18.96
N MET A 167 1.37 15.50 -20.24
CA MET A 167 0.09 14.89 -20.62
C MET A 167 -0.04 13.42 -20.19
N LYS A 168 1.09 12.72 -20.03
CA LYS A 168 1.18 11.33 -19.56
C LYS A 168 1.09 11.18 -18.04
N CYS A 169 1.00 12.27 -17.28
CA CYS A 169 0.86 12.28 -15.84
C CYS A 169 -0.50 12.80 -15.36
N GLY A 170 -1.42 13.03 -16.29
CA GLY A 170 -2.81 13.40 -16.00
C GLY A 170 -3.70 12.17 -15.87
N LYS A 171 -4.89 12.23 -16.47
CA LYS A 171 -5.83 11.11 -16.51
C LYS A 171 -5.23 9.93 -17.28
N LEU A 172 -5.43 8.72 -16.78
CA LEU A 172 -5.03 7.50 -17.47
C LEU A 172 -6.05 7.15 -18.56
N PHE A 173 -5.54 6.74 -19.72
CA PHE A 173 -6.33 6.26 -20.83
C PHE A 173 -5.92 4.84 -21.20
N CYS A 174 -6.92 3.98 -21.41
CA CYS A 174 -6.76 2.58 -21.76
C CYS A 174 -7.60 2.25 -23.01
N VAL A 175 -7.30 1.13 -23.66
CA VAL A 175 -8.03 0.64 -24.84
C VAL A 175 -8.28 -0.87 -24.69
N GLU A 176 -9.44 -1.32 -25.12
CA GLU A 176 -9.75 -2.75 -25.23
C GLU A 176 -9.10 -3.36 -26.49
N PRO A 177 -8.84 -4.68 -26.52
CA PRO A 177 -8.40 -5.36 -27.73
C PRO A 177 -9.44 -5.15 -28.83
N SER A 178 -9.01 -4.64 -29.98
CA SER A 178 -9.93 -4.10 -30.99
C SER A 178 -10.87 -5.16 -31.56
N THR A 179 -12.19 -4.89 -31.51
CA THR A 179 -13.23 -5.58 -32.30
C THR A 179 -13.57 -4.82 -33.60
N GLY A 180 -12.87 -3.73 -33.93
CA GLY A 180 -13.09 -2.91 -35.13
C GLY A 180 -12.06 -1.78 -35.33
N ASN A 181 -12.28 -0.92 -36.33
CA ASN A 181 -11.33 0.12 -36.79
C ASN A 181 -11.26 1.41 -35.95
N SER A 182 -12.06 1.59 -34.89
CA SER A 182 -12.07 2.83 -34.09
C SER A 182 -11.50 2.63 -32.68
N ILE A 183 -10.47 3.42 -32.35
CA ILE A 183 -9.84 3.43 -31.03
C ILE A 183 -10.73 4.22 -30.07
N LYS A 184 -11.31 3.55 -29.07
CA LYS A 184 -12.05 4.20 -27.98
C LYS A 184 -11.13 4.43 -26.79
N CYS A 185 -10.82 5.69 -26.49
CA CYS A 185 -10.02 6.08 -25.33
C CYS A 185 -10.84 5.92 -24.04
N LYS A 186 -10.74 4.76 -23.38
CA LYS A 186 -11.42 4.47 -22.11
C LYS A 186 -10.70 5.18 -20.97
N SER A 187 -11.43 5.85 -20.10
CA SER A 187 -10.89 6.48 -18.89
C SER A 187 -11.94 6.41 -17.79
N TYR A 188 -11.50 6.37 -16.54
CA TYR A 188 -12.38 6.31 -15.38
C TYR A 188 -12.13 7.53 -14.49
N SER A 189 -13.18 8.04 -13.85
CA SER A 189 -13.08 9.05 -12.79
C SER A 189 -14.09 8.70 -11.70
N SER A 190 -13.66 8.76 -10.45
CA SER A 190 -14.58 8.70 -9.31
C SER A 190 -15.07 10.10 -8.95
N GLN A 191 -16.30 10.21 -8.44
CA GLN A 191 -16.79 11.45 -7.83
C GLN A 191 -16.28 11.63 -6.39
N ASP A 192 -15.98 10.52 -5.72
CA ASP A 192 -15.53 10.52 -4.31
C ASP A 192 -14.02 10.76 -4.18
N ASP A 193 -13.26 10.39 -5.21
CA ASP A 193 -11.80 10.49 -5.22
C ASP A 193 -11.34 11.08 -6.58
N PRO A 194 -10.92 12.35 -6.61
CA PRO A 194 -10.49 13.02 -7.84
C PRO A 194 -9.18 12.44 -8.40
N ASP A 195 -8.39 11.72 -7.59
CA ASP A 195 -7.18 11.05 -8.03
C ASP A 195 -7.46 9.65 -8.58
N TYR A 196 -8.64 9.08 -8.35
CA TYR A 196 -9.00 7.76 -8.85
C TYR A 196 -9.17 7.76 -10.38
N GLY A 197 -8.35 6.95 -11.05
CA GLY A 197 -8.26 6.90 -12.52
C GLY A 197 -7.24 7.87 -13.12
N MET A 198 -6.48 8.60 -12.29
CA MET A 198 -5.29 9.34 -12.71
C MET A 198 -4.07 8.41 -12.79
N VAL A 199 -3.05 8.79 -13.55
CA VAL A 199 -1.78 8.04 -13.60
C VAL A 199 -1.07 8.13 -12.26
N ASP A 200 -0.80 7.00 -11.61
CA ASP A 200 -0.18 6.95 -10.27
C ASP A 200 1.17 7.69 -10.21
N PHE A 201 1.50 8.23 -9.04
CA PHE A 201 2.82 8.80 -8.79
C PHE A 201 3.92 7.74 -8.91
N GLY A 202 5.09 8.16 -9.42
CA GLY A 202 6.21 7.27 -9.73
C GLY A 202 6.06 6.48 -11.03
N THR A 203 4.89 6.54 -11.70
CA THR A 203 4.69 5.85 -12.98
C THR A 203 5.63 6.40 -14.05
N LYS A 204 6.26 5.51 -14.80
CA LYS A 204 7.08 5.87 -15.96
C LYS A 204 6.23 6.58 -17.01
N CYS A 205 6.61 7.80 -17.37
CA CYS A 205 5.91 8.61 -18.38
C CYS A 205 6.73 8.79 -19.67
N GLU A 206 8.04 8.58 -19.59
CA GLU A 206 9.00 8.56 -20.70
C GLU A 206 10.24 7.77 -20.22
N ASP A 207 11.16 7.41 -21.12
CA ASP A 207 12.45 6.84 -20.72
C ASP A 207 13.22 7.81 -19.82
N GLY A 208 13.65 7.31 -18.65
CA GLY A 208 14.34 8.11 -17.64
C GLY A 208 13.44 9.04 -16.82
N LYS A 209 12.11 9.01 -17.01
CA LYS A 209 11.19 9.96 -16.36
C LYS A 209 9.98 9.31 -15.70
N VAL A 210 9.49 9.97 -14.66
CA VAL A 210 8.35 9.53 -13.84
C VAL A 210 7.39 10.68 -13.55
N CYS A 211 6.14 10.34 -13.23
CA CYS A 211 5.15 11.29 -12.75
C CYS A 211 5.37 11.62 -11.27
N ASN A 212 5.72 12.86 -10.96
CA ASN A 212 5.88 13.31 -9.56
C ASN A 212 4.52 13.68 -8.91
N ARG A 213 4.55 14.04 -7.63
CA ARG A 213 3.37 14.46 -6.86
C ARG A 213 2.63 15.68 -7.43
N ASN A 214 3.32 16.50 -8.21
CA ASN A 214 2.74 17.66 -8.92
C ASN A 214 2.19 17.29 -10.31
N ARG A 215 2.05 15.98 -10.61
CA ARG A 215 1.59 15.45 -11.90
C ARG A 215 2.44 15.92 -13.09
N GLN A 216 3.75 16.08 -12.87
CA GLN A 216 4.71 16.46 -13.90
C GLN A 216 5.57 15.25 -14.29
N CYS A 217 5.86 15.12 -15.59
CA CYS A 217 6.79 14.11 -16.09
C CYS A 217 8.22 14.66 -15.97
N VAL A 218 8.97 14.17 -14.99
CA VAL A 218 10.29 14.70 -14.61
C VAL A 218 11.34 13.61 -14.60
N ASP A 219 12.62 13.98 -14.73
CA ASP A 219 13.73 13.04 -14.63
C ASP A 219 13.68 12.27 -13.31
N VAL A 220 13.85 10.95 -13.38
CA VAL A 220 13.77 10.04 -12.23
C VAL A 220 14.74 10.42 -11.10
N ASN A 221 15.89 11.00 -11.46
CA ASN A 221 16.93 11.44 -10.51
C ASN A 221 16.57 12.75 -9.77
N LYS A 222 15.50 13.45 -10.18
CA LYS A 222 15.03 14.71 -9.58
C LYS A 222 13.60 14.60 -9.03
N ALA A 223 13.01 13.40 -9.10
CA ALA A 223 11.61 13.17 -8.81
C ALA A 223 11.30 12.94 -7.32
N TYR A 224 12.31 12.55 -6.55
CA TYR A 224 12.19 12.05 -5.18
C TYR A 224 13.18 12.75 -4.24
#